data_AF-A0A1Y2CMT8-F1
#
_entry.id   AF-A0A1Y2CMT8-F1
#
_cell.length_a   1.000
_cell.length_b   1.000
_cell.length_c   1.000
_cell.angle_alpha   90.00
_cell.angle_beta   90.00
_cell.angle_gamma   90.00
#
_symmetry.space_group_name_H-M   'P 1'
#
loop_
_entity.id
_entity.type
_entity.pdbx_description
1 polymer ?
#
loop_
_entity_poly.entity_id
_entity_poly.type
_entity_poly.pdbx_seq_one_letter_code
_entity_poly.pdbx_strand_id
1 'polypeptide(L)' 'MSQPRKRLGQVAACAPLGALYGACVNNLFDKVEFGACQKQFEAFKKCLQQHRRG' A
#
# COMPACT_ATOMS: atom_id res chain seq x y z
N MET A 1 8.95 1.14 -23.47
CA MET A 1 7.73 1.93 -23.20
C MET A 1 6.99 1.34 -22.01
N SER A 2 7.14 1.91 -20.81
CA SER A 2 6.56 1.36 -19.57
C SER A 2 5.05 1.64 -19.52
N GLN A 3 4.21 0.62 -19.74
CA GLN A 3 2.75 0.76 -19.73
C GLN A 3 2.23 1.25 -18.35
N PRO A 4 1.65 2.45 -18.25
CA PRO A 4 1.06 2.94 -17.01
C PRO A 4 -0.25 2.23 -16.66
N ARG A 5 -0.95 1.67 -17.66
CA ARG A 5 -2.24 0.96 -17.47
C ARG A 5 -2.12 -0.34 -16.68
N LYS A 6 -1.05 -1.13 -16.92
CA LYS A 6 -0.80 -2.37 -16.15
C LYS A 6 -0.52 -2.05 -14.68
N ARG A 7 0.22 -0.96 -14.42
CA ARG A 7 0.57 -0.52 -13.06
C ARG A 7 -0.65 0.00 -12.28
N LEU A 8 -1.60 0.67 -12.94
CA LEU A 8 -2.80 1.20 -12.29
C LEU A 8 -3.75 0.09 -11.80
N GLY A 9 -4.02 -0.93 -12.62
CA GLY A 9 -4.90 -2.05 -12.23
C GLY A 9 -4.32 -2.90 -11.10
N GLN A 10 -3.00 -3.05 -11.06
CA GLN A 10 -2.26 -3.75 -10.01
C GLN A 10 -2.34 -3.03 -8.65
N VAL A 11 -2.32 -1.69 -8.65
CA VAL A 11 -2.51 -0.89 -7.44
C VAL A 11 -3.98 -0.92 -6.99
N ALA A 12 -4.93 -0.98 -7.92
CA ALA A 12 -6.36 -1.05 -7.61
C ALA A 12 -6.73 -2.34 -6.83
N ALA A 13 -6.12 -3.49 -7.17
CA ALA A 13 -6.32 -4.74 -6.42
C ALA A 13 -5.84 -4.64 -4.96
N CYS A 14 -4.81 -3.83 -4.70
CA CYS A 14 -4.24 -3.59 -3.37
C CYS A 14 -4.82 -2.35 -2.68
N ALA A 15 -5.75 -1.63 -3.31
CA ALA A 15 -6.40 -0.43 -2.75
C ALA A 15 -7.00 -0.63 -1.34
N PRO A 16 -7.69 -1.74 -1.01
CA PRO A 16 -8.21 -1.93 0.36
C PRO A 16 -7.11 -2.03 1.42
N LEU A 17 -5.97 -2.65 1.09
CA LEU A 17 -4.81 -2.72 1.98
C LEU A 17 -4.12 -1.35 2.13
N GLY A 18 -4.06 -0.58 1.04
CA GLY A 18 -3.58 0.80 1.06
C GLY A 18 -4.47 1.72 1.91
N ALA A 19 -5.80 1.53 1.85
CA ALA A 19 -6.75 2.27 2.68
C ALA A 19 -6.59 1.96 4.17
N LEU A 20 -6.34 0.71 4.55
CA LEU A 20 -6.05 0.32 5.93
C LEU A 20 -4.76 0.94 6.45
N TYR A 21 -3.70 0.96 5.63
CA TYR A 21 -2.46 1.64 5.96
C TYR A 21 -2.66 3.15 6.12
N GLY A 22 -3.35 3.79 5.16
CA GLY A 22 -3.67 5.22 5.22
C GLY A 22 -4.55 5.58 6.41
N ALA A 23 -5.52 4.73 6.78
CA ALA A 23 -6.33 4.92 7.97
C ALA A 23 -5.48 4.84 9.25
N CYS A 24 -4.55 3.89 9.33
CA CYS A 24 -3.63 3.78 10.45
C CYS A 24 -2.74 5.04 10.58
N VAL A 25 -2.16 5.50 9.47
CA VAL A 25 -1.35 6.73 9.43
C VAL A 25 -2.17 7.96 9.79
N ASN A 26 -3.41 8.08 9.31
CA ASN A 26 -4.29 9.20 9.64
C ASN A 26 -4.72 9.22 11.12
N ASN A 27 -4.97 8.05 11.72
CA ASN A 27 -5.26 7.98 13.15
C ASN A 27 -4.04 8.33 14.00
N LEU A 28 -2.85 8.03 13.50
CA LEU A 28 -1.59 8.30 14.16
C LEU A 28 -0.93 9.58 13.64
N PHE A 29 -1.61 10.44 12.87
CA PHE A 29 -0.93 11.48 12.07
C PHE A 29 -0.03 12.40 12.89
N ASP A 30 -0.43 12.69 14.13
CA ASP A 30 0.30 13.51 15.10
C ASP A 30 1.43 12.74 15.82
N LYS A 31 1.31 11.40 15.90
CA LYS A 31 2.23 10.49 16.60
C LYS A 31 2.76 9.39 15.67
N VAL A 32 2.88 9.68 14.38
CA VAL A 32 3.20 8.65 13.39
C VAL A 32 4.69 8.36 13.50
N GLU A 33 5.03 7.35 14.28
CA GLU A 33 6.40 6.90 14.45
C GLU A 33 6.80 5.91 13.36
N PHE A 34 8.09 5.86 13.07
CA PHE A 34 8.63 4.89 12.13
C PHE A 34 8.32 3.47 12.63
N GLY A 35 7.48 2.75 11.89
CA GLY A 35 7.04 1.41 12.25
C GLY A 35 5.64 1.31 12.89
N ALA A 36 4.99 2.42 13.23
CA ALA A 36 3.69 2.39 13.91
C ALA A 36 2.57 1.67 13.10
N CYS A 37 2.64 1.75 11.77
CA CYS A 37 1.75 1.04 10.85
C CYS A 37 2.48 -0.01 9.99
N GLN A 38 3.59 -0.56 10.50
CA GLN A 38 4.47 -1.47 9.75
C GLN A 38 3.73 -2.71 9.25
N LYS A 39 2.84 -3.28 10.06
CA LYS A 39 2.06 -4.47 9.70
C LYS A 39 1.14 -4.21 8.50
N GLN A 40 0.43 -3.08 8.49
CA GLN A 40 -0.45 -2.67 7.39
C GLN A 40 0.35 -2.31 6.14
N PHE A 41 1.50 -1.65 6.34
CA PHE A 41 2.43 -1.32 5.26
C PHE A 41 3.00 -2.59 4.60
N GLU A 42 3.44 -3.57 5.38
CA GLU A 42 3.97 -4.84 4.87
C GLU A 42 2.92 -5.62 4.09
N ALA A 43 1.68 -5.65 4.57
CA ALA A 43 0.57 -6.28 3.85
C ALA A 43 0.31 -5.60 2.50
N PHE A 44 0.25 -4.26 2.47
CA PHE A 44 0.08 -3.49 1.24
C PHE A 44 1.27 -3.68 0.28
N LYS A 45 2.50 -3.61 0.80
CA LYS A 45 3.74 -3.82 0.04
C LYS A 45 3.80 -5.22 -0.55
N LYS A 46 3.43 -6.26 0.21
CA LYS A 46 3.40 -7.65 -0.25
C LYS A 46 2.42 -7.82 -1.41
N CYS A 47 1.23 -7.24 -1.30
CA CYS A 47 0.25 -7.23 -2.39
C CYS A 47 0.81 -6.54 -3.65
N LEU A 48 1.40 -5.34 -3.50
CA LEU A 48 2.01 -4.63 -4.63
C LEU A 48 3.18 -5.40 -5.26
N GLN A 49 3.99 -6.08 -4.46
CA GLN A 49 5.11 -6.90 -4.93
C GLN A 49 4.63 -8.13 -5.70
N GLN A 50 3.56 -8.79 -5.24
CA GLN A 50 2.93 -9.90 -5.95
C GLN A 50 2.37 -9.43 -7.30
N HIS A 51 1.77 -8.24 -7.34
CA HIS A 51 1.19 -7.70 -8.57
C HIS A 51 2.20 -7.03 -9.51
N ARG A 52 3.38 -6.58 -9.04
CA ARG A 52 4.45 -5.99 -9.89
C ARG A 52 5.17 -7.01 -10.79
N ARG A 53 5.08 -8.31 -10.49
CA ARG A 53 5.70 -9.38 -11.28
C ARG A 53 4.73 -9.79 -12.40
N GLY A 54 4.73 -9.02 -13.50
CA GLY A 54 3.91 -9.29 -14.68
C GLY A 54 4.19 -8.34 -15.83
#